data_AF-A0A6J1EIB9-F1
#
_entry.id   AF-A0A6J1EIB9-F1
#
_cell.length_a   1.000
_cell.length_b   1.000
_cell.length_c   1.000
_cell.angle_alpha   90.00
_cell.angle_beta   90.00
_cell.angle_gamma   90.00
#
_symmetry.space_group_name_H-M   'P 1'
#
loop_
_entity.id
_entity.type
_entity.pdbx_description
1 polymer ?
#
loop_
_entity_poly.entity_id
_entity_poly.type
_entity_poly.pdbx_seq_one_letter_code
_entity_poly.pdbx_strand_id
1 'polypeptide(L)'
;MLGIPKHEEIPLVPQLPLSVMGDACSRVDLTAIHQLLLVSHYKDDDGSCELSFQEWTQQIRDMLEARKRGDMAFRDKNFIEAIDGYTTFIDVGNIVSPTVYARRSICYLLCDKPDAALRDAMQAQLAHPEWPTAFYLQAVALVKLGMHKDAADMLNEASTLEKKRHNRGSRGY
;
A
#
# COMPACT_ATOMS: atom_id res chain seq x y z
N MET A 1 -42.90 -31.61 26.63
CA MET A 1 -42.64 -30.66 25.52
C MET A 1 -42.37 -29.30 26.13
N LEU A 2 -41.18 -28.74 25.95
CA LEU A 2 -40.84 -27.32 26.12
C LEU A 2 -39.50 -27.14 25.40
N GLY A 3 -39.57 -26.62 24.17
CA GLY A 3 -38.41 -26.39 23.31
C GLY A 3 -37.71 -25.09 23.69
N ILE A 4 -36.39 -25.17 23.83
CA ILE A 4 -35.51 -24.01 23.99
C ILE A 4 -35.20 -23.47 22.58
N PRO A 5 -35.30 -22.14 22.33
CA PRO A 5 -35.02 -21.61 21.00
C PRO A 5 -33.53 -21.74 20.69
N LYS A 6 -33.25 -22.30 19.52
CA LYS A 6 -31.89 -22.47 18.97
C LYS A 6 -31.31 -21.08 18.70
N HIS A 7 -30.09 -20.86 19.16
CA HIS A 7 -29.27 -19.73 18.79
C HIS A 7 -29.10 -19.76 17.26
N GLU A 8 -29.58 -18.73 16.58
CA GLU A 8 -29.42 -18.56 15.15
C GLU A 8 -27.95 -18.18 14.91
N GLU A 9 -27.12 -19.17 14.59
CA GLU A 9 -25.77 -18.95 14.07
C GLU A 9 -25.90 -18.22 12.73
N ILE A 10 -25.52 -16.94 12.74
CA ILE A 10 -25.31 -16.16 11.52
C ILE A 10 -24.33 -16.95 10.66
N PRO A 11 -24.65 -17.28 9.40
CA PRO A 11 -23.72 -17.99 8.55
C PRO A 11 -22.46 -17.14 8.39
N LEU A 12 -21.35 -17.61 8.96
CA LEU A 12 -20.01 -17.12 8.63
C LEU A 12 -19.84 -17.35 7.13
N VAL A 13 -20.09 -16.30 6.35
CA VAL A 13 -19.75 -16.27 4.92
C VAL A 13 -18.32 -16.78 4.81
N PRO A 14 -18.03 -17.83 4.03
CA PRO A 14 -16.66 -18.29 3.84
C PRO A 14 -15.88 -17.11 3.29
N GLN A 15 -15.04 -16.51 4.14
CA GLN A 15 -14.09 -15.49 3.72
C GLN A 15 -13.18 -16.22 2.71
N LEU A 16 -13.43 -15.97 1.43
CA LEU A 16 -12.60 -16.47 0.34
C LEU A 16 -11.13 -16.18 0.70
N PRO A 17 -10.17 -17.07 0.44
CA PRO A 17 -8.80 -16.84 0.86
C PRO A 17 -8.31 -15.50 0.32
N LEU A 18 -7.95 -14.58 1.22
CA LEU A 18 -7.35 -13.31 0.84
C LEU A 18 -6.02 -13.55 0.13
N SER A 19 -5.56 -12.59 -0.68
CA SER A 19 -4.19 -12.62 -1.18
C SER A 19 -3.20 -12.56 -0.02
N VAL A 20 -1.92 -12.87 -0.25
CA VAL A 20 -0.88 -12.77 0.79
C VAL A 20 -0.82 -11.35 1.36
N MET A 21 -0.99 -10.33 0.51
CA MET A 21 -1.09 -8.93 0.94
C MET A 21 -2.36 -8.67 1.76
N GLY A 22 -3.51 -9.18 1.30
CA GLY A 22 -4.77 -9.02 2.00
C GLY A 22 -4.79 -9.69 3.38
N ASP A 23 -4.25 -10.90 3.53
CA ASP A 23 -4.13 -11.58 4.81
C ASP A 23 -3.22 -10.78 5.77
N ALA A 24 -2.05 -10.35 5.30
CA ALA A 24 -1.14 -9.51 6.08
C ALA A 24 -1.81 -8.20 6.55
N CYS A 25 -2.58 -7.55 5.68
CA CYS A 25 -3.30 -6.31 6.01
C CYS A 25 -4.45 -6.54 6.99
N SER A 26 -5.21 -7.62 6.84
CA SER A 26 -6.29 -7.98 7.78
C SER A 26 -5.78 -8.24 9.20
N ARG A 27 -4.55 -8.76 9.33
CA ARG A 27 -3.86 -9.00 10.60
C ARG A 27 -3.09 -7.79 11.10
N VAL A 28 -2.97 -6.74 10.28
CA VAL A 28 -2.11 -5.58 10.54
C VAL A 28 -0.64 -6.01 10.78
N ASP A 29 -0.19 -7.05 10.05
CA ASP A 29 1.20 -7.51 10.11
C ASP A 29 2.10 -6.57 9.29
N LEU A 30 2.54 -5.49 9.95
CA LEU A 30 3.39 -4.48 9.34
C LEU A 30 4.72 -5.04 8.82
N THR A 31 5.21 -6.14 9.42
CA THR A 31 6.46 -6.77 8.97
C THR A 31 6.24 -7.51 7.66
N ALA A 32 5.17 -8.29 7.55
CA ALA A 32 4.81 -8.97 6.31
C ALA A 32 4.52 -7.96 5.19
N ILE A 33 3.74 -6.91 5.48
CA ILE A 33 3.43 -5.84 4.52
C ILE A 33 4.71 -5.18 4.01
N HIS A 34 5.64 -4.83 4.90
CA HIS A 34 6.94 -4.30 4.52
C HIS A 34 7.70 -5.23 3.56
N GLN A 35 7.78 -6.53 3.88
CA GLN A 35 8.48 -7.50 3.02
C GLN A 35 7.82 -7.62 1.65
N LEU A 36 6.48 -7.61 1.58
CA LEU A 36 5.76 -7.65 0.31
C LEU A 36 6.04 -6.41 -0.55
N LEU A 37 6.03 -5.21 0.05
CA LEU A 37 6.36 -3.97 -0.65
C LEU A 37 7.83 -3.89 -1.09
N LEU A 38 8.73 -4.54 -0.35
CA LEU A 38 10.13 -4.69 -0.74
C LEU A 38 10.26 -5.59 -1.98
N VAL A 39 9.63 -6.77 -1.97
CA VAL A 39 9.70 -7.78 -3.04
C VAL A 39 8.95 -7.35 -4.30
N SER A 40 7.87 -6.59 -4.18
CA SER A 40 7.14 -6.06 -5.34
C SER A 40 7.91 -4.97 -6.09
N HIS A 41 8.98 -4.41 -5.51
CA HIS A 41 9.75 -3.32 -6.08
C HIS A 41 8.83 -2.18 -6.58
N TYR A 42 9.02 -1.74 -7.82
CA TYR A 42 8.22 -0.72 -8.51
C TYR A 42 7.35 -1.33 -9.61
N LYS A 43 7.05 -2.65 -9.55
CA LYS A 43 6.31 -3.36 -10.61
C LYS A 43 4.90 -2.82 -10.85
N ASP A 44 4.32 -2.19 -9.84
CA ASP A 44 2.97 -1.63 -9.89
C ASP A 44 2.95 -0.11 -10.24
N ASP A 45 4.12 0.52 -10.43
CA ASP A 45 4.19 1.83 -11.05
C ASP A 45 4.03 1.61 -12.57
N ASP A 46 2.85 1.89 -13.13
CA ASP A 46 2.51 1.71 -14.57
C ASP A 46 3.22 2.73 -15.49
N GLY A 47 4.47 3.02 -15.19
CA GLY A 47 5.26 4.02 -15.85
C GLY A 47 6.70 3.77 -15.48
N SER A 48 7.34 2.88 -16.25
CA SER A 48 8.74 3.10 -16.61
C SER A 48 8.88 4.60 -16.85
N CYS A 49 9.60 5.27 -15.96
CA CYS A 49 9.93 6.66 -16.14
C CYS A 49 10.90 6.69 -17.33
N GLU A 50 10.35 6.65 -18.55
CA GLU A 50 11.08 6.88 -19.78
C GLU A 50 11.45 8.36 -19.79
N LEU A 51 12.45 8.68 -18.98
CA LEU A 51 13.14 9.96 -19.02
C LEU A 51 13.81 10.02 -20.38
N SER A 52 13.34 10.92 -21.23
CA SER A 52 14.04 11.23 -22.46
C SER A 52 15.45 11.73 -22.13
N PHE A 53 16.39 11.55 -23.05
CA PHE A 53 17.78 11.98 -22.87
C PHE A 53 17.90 13.49 -22.55
N GLN A 54 16.89 14.29 -22.89
CA GLN A 54 16.81 15.72 -22.60
C GLN A 54 16.31 16.04 -21.17
N GLU A 55 15.68 15.09 -20.47
CA GLU A 55 15.11 15.26 -19.13
C GLU A 55 16.09 14.92 -18.00
N TRP A 56 17.35 14.60 -18.28
CA TRP A 56 18.38 14.36 -17.25
C TRP A 56 18.92 15.65 -16.60
N THR A 57 18.02 16.42 -15.99
CA THR A 57 18.35 17.61 -15.21
C THR A 57 19.01 17.24 -13.87
N GLN A 58 19.70 18.21 -13.25
CA GLN A 58 20.24 18.01 -11.88
C GLN A 58 19.14 17.64 -10.89
N GLN A 59 17.96 18.26 -11.02
CA GLN A 59 16.80 17.97 -10.18
C GLN A 59 16.35 16.50 -10.29
N ILE A 60 16.33 15.94 -11.51
CA ILE A 60 15.97 14.53 -11.70
C ILE A 60 17.04 13.60 -11.12
N ARG A 61 18.33 13.95 -11.21
CA ARG A 61 19.38 13.20 -10.52
C ARG A 61 19.19 13.23 -9.00
N ASP A 62 18.96 14.40 -8.42
CA ASP A 62 18.80 14.57 -6.97
C ASP A 62 17.56 13.81 -6.46
N MET A 63 16.48 13.87 -7.23
CA MET A 63 15.26 13.08 -6.99
C MET A 63 15.56 11.57 -7.01
N LEU A 64 16.22 11.04 -8.04
CA LEU A 64 16.55 9.61 -8.13
C LEU A 64 17.50 9.14 -7.01
N GLU A 65 18.49 9.95 -6.63
CA GLU A 65 19.36 9.66 -5.50
C GLU A 65 18.60 9.69 -4.17
N ALA A 66 17.63 10.58 -4.00
CA ALA A 66 16.75 10.60 -2.83
C ALA A 66 15.90 9.32 -2.73
N ARG A 67 15.32 8.87 -3.85
CA ARG A 67 14.60 7.59 -3.92
C ARG A 67 15.51 6.43 -3.52
N LYS A 68 16.71 6.37 -4.10
CA LYS A 68 17.69 5.30 -3.84
C LYS A 68 18.08 5.24 -2.37
N ARG A 69 18.30 6.40 -1.73
CA ARG A 69 18.56 6.48 -0.28
C ARG A 69 17.38 5.97 0.54
N GLY A 70 16.17 6.41 0.19
CA GLY A 70 14.94 5.93 0.81
C GLY A 70 14.79 4.42 0.70
N ASP A 71 15.06 3.84 -0.47
CA ASP A 71 14.98 2.40 -0.72
C ASP A 71 16.03 1.58 0.04
N MET A 72 17.26 2.07 0.15
CA MET A 72 18.29 1.42 0.97
C MET A 72 17.89 1.42 2.43
N ALA A 73 17.47 2.57 2.97
CA ALA A 73 17.02 2.68 4.35
C ALA A 73 15.76 1.83 4.62
N PHE A 74 14.82 1.78 3.66
CA PHE A 74 13.63 0.93 3.72
C PHE A 74 14.02 -0.54 3.87
N ARG A 75 14.87 -1.03 2.96
CA ARG A 75 15.38 -2.42 2.99
C ARG A 75 16.09 -2.74 4.30
N ASP A 76 16.89 -1.81 4.80
CA ASP A 76 17.68 -1.96 6.02
C ASP A 76 16.84 -1.70 7.30
N LYS A 77 15.53 -1.49 7.15
CA LYS A 77 14.55 -1.22 8.22
C LYS A 77 14.85 0.03 9.04
N ASN A 78 15.63 0.96 8.50
CA ASN A 78 15.80 2.30 9.05
C ASN A 78 14.65 3.21 8.58
N PHE A 79 13.47 3.04 9.19
CA PHE A 79 12.24 3.68 8.70
C PHE A 79 12.26 5.21 8.81
N ILE A 80 13.01 5.78 9.75
CA ILE A 80 13.14 7.24 9.87
C ILE A 80 13.93 7.82 8.69
N GLU A 81 15.05 7.19 8.34
CA GLU A 81 15.84 7.59 7.17
C GLU A 81 15.12 7.29 5.85
N ALA A 82 14.34 6.20 5.79
CA ALA A 82 13.49 5.90 4.65
C ALA A 82 12.45 7.00 4.42
N ILE A 83 11.79 7.46 5.49
CA ILE A 83 10.85 8.59 5.45
C ILE A 83 11.52 9.85 4.91
N ASP A 84 12.73 10.18 5.40
CA ASP A 84 13.47 11.36 4.95
C ASP A 84 13.83 11.29 3.46
N GLY A 85 14.37 10.15 3.00
CA GLY A 85 14.69 9.91 1.60
C GLY A 85 13.47 10.03 0.68
N TYR A 86 12.35 9.41 1.06
CA TYR A 86 11.11 9.50 0.29
C TYR A 86 10.46 10.88 0.34
N THR A 87 10.60 11.61 1.45
CA THR A 87 10.13 13.00 1.55
C THR A 87 10.93 13.91 0.63
N THR A 88 12.25 13.79 0.65
CA THR A 88 13.11 14.51 -0.30
C THR A 88 12.75 14.18 -1.75
N PHE A 89 12.47 12.91 -2.08
CA PHE A 89 12.02 12.52 -3.42
C PHE A 89 10.73 13.26 -3.82
N ILE A 90 9.76 13.34 -2.91
CA ILE A 90 8.45 13.97 -3.17
C ILE A 90 8.58 15.50 -3.27
N ASP A 91 9.38 16.12 -2.41
CA ASP A 91 9.53 17.58 -2.35
C ASP A 91 10.33 18.13 -3.54
N VAL A 92 11.35 17.39 -3.99
CA VAL A 92 12.22 17.78 -5.12
C VAL A 92 11.64 17.31 -6.46
N GLY A 93 10.86 16.23 -6.45
CA GLY A 93 10.43 15.53 -7.66
C GLY A 93 9.26 16.19 -8.37
N ASN A 94 9.34 16.25 -9.70
CA ASN A 94 8.18 16.48 -10.56
C ASN A 94 7.45 15.18 -10.92
N ILE A 95 7.97 14.02 -10.47
CA ILE A 95 7.47 12.69 -10.81
C ILE A 95 6.75 12.09 -9.62
N VAL A 96 5.48 11.78 -9.84
CA VAL A 96 4.64 11.09 -8.86
C VAL A 96 4.92 9.59 -8.95
N SER A 97 5.27 8.96 -7.82
CA SER A 97 5.44 7.51 -7.72
C SER A 97 4.50 6.94 -6.66
N PRO A 98 3.48 6.14 -7.03
CA PRO A 98 2.59 5.52 -6.06
C PRO A 98 3.34 4.58 -5.12
N THR A 99 4.36 3.85 -5.59
CA THR A 99 5.20 3.01 -4.74
C THR A 99 5.95 3.80 -3.68
N VAL A 100 6.49 4.98 -3.99
CA VAL A 100 7.17 5.82 -2.97
C VAL A 100 6.20 6.21 -1.86
N TYR A 101 4.99 6.65 -2.20
CA TYR A 101 3.95 6.94 -1.21
C TYR A 101 3.58 5.71 -0.38
N ALA A 102 3.38 4.55 -1.01
CA ALA A 102 3.06 3.30 -0.30
C ALA A 102 4.17 2.88 0.68
N ARG A 103 5.44 2.98 0.27
CA ARG A 103 6.60 2.65 1.12
C ARG A 103 6.76 3.63 2.28
N ARG A 104 6.57 4.93 2.03
CA ARG A 104 6.62 5.94 3.10
C ARG A 104 5.43 5.78 4.06
N SER A 105 4.25 5.39 3.56
CA SER A 105 3.08 5.06 4.38
C SER A 105 3.37 3.93 5.38
N ILE A 106 3.91 2.79 4.94
CA ILE A 106 4.25 1.70 5.87
C ILE A 106 5.36 2.09 6.84
N CYS A 107 6.33 2.92 6.44
CA CYS A 107 7.33 3.46 7.36
C CYS A 107 6.68 4.32 8.46
N TYR A 108 5.72 5.17 8.10
CA TYR A 108 4.95 5.93 9.09
C TYR A 108 4.19 5.02 10.05
N LEU A 109 3.58 3.92 9.57
CA LEU A 109 2.93 2.94 10.45
C LEU A 109 3.92 2.26 11.41
N LEU A 110 5.11 1.91 10.92
CA LEU A 110 6.18 1.30 11.72
C LEU A 110 6.81 2.29 12.72
N CYS A 111 6.63 3.60 12.49
CA CYS A 111 7.00 4.67 13.41
C CYS A 111 5.82 5.24 14.21
N ASP A 112 4.70 4.52 14.28
CA ASP A 112 3.49 4.88 15.05
C ASP A 112 2.89 6.25 14.66
N LYS A 113 2.88 6.57 13.37
CA LYS A 113 2.32 7.80 12.79
C LYS A 113 1.17 7.48 11.81
N PRO A 114 0.06 6.89 12.28
CA PRO A 114 -0.99 6.37 11.40
C PRO A 114 -1.72 7.45 10.58
N ASP A 115 -1.87 8.68 11.07
CA ASP A 115 -2.44 9.79 10.30
C ASP A 115 -1.60 10.14 9.06
N ALA A 116 -0.27 10.17 9.21
CA ALA A 116 0.64 10.43 8.11
C ALA A 116 0.63 9.27 7.09
N ALA A 117 0.56 8.04 7.60
CA ALA A 117 0.44 6.86 6.77
C ALA A 117 -0.83 6.85 5.93
N LEU A 118 -1.97 7.22 6.51
CA LEU A 118 -3.25 7.31 5.80
C LEU A 118 -3.17 8.33 4.65
N ARG A 119 -2.61 9.52 4.92
CA ARG A 119 -2.42 10.54 3.88
C ARG A 119 -1.59 10.03 2.70
N ASP A 120 -0.48 9.35 2.99
CA ASP A 120 0.37 8.78 1.93
C ASP A 120 -0.35 7.65 1.16
N ALA A 121 -1.10 6.79 1.85
CA ALA A 121 -1.87 5.74 1.18
C ALA A 121 -2.99 6.30 0.28
N MET A 122 -3.57 7.45 0.63
CA MET A 122 -4.51 8.19 -0.22
C MET A 122 -3.80 8.85 -1.42
N GLN A 123 -2.58 9.39 -1.24
CA GLN A 123 -1.79 9.90 -2.37
C GLN A 123 -1.40 8.79 -3.34
N ALA A 124 -1.05 7.60 -2.84
CA ALA A 124 -0.80 6.42 -3.66
C ALA A 124 -2.04 6.04 -4.49
N GLN A 125 -3.24 6.08 -3.89
CA GLN A 125 -4.49 5.86 -4.60
C GLN A 125 -4.74 6.94 -5.67
N LEU A 126 -4.50 8.21 -5.36
CA LEU A 126 -4.67 9.30 -6.32
C LEU A 126 -3.76 9.11 -7.54
N ALA A 127 -2.53 8.66 -7.32
CA ALA A 127 -1.56 8.38 -8.37
C ALA A 127 -1.90 7.12 -9.19
N HIS A 128 -2.50 6.10 -8.57
CA HIS A 128 -2.90 4.86 -9.24
C HIS A 128 -4.26 4.36 -8.71
N PRO A 129 -5.39 4.85 -9.29
CA PRO A 129 -6.74 4.64 -8.73
C PRO A 129 -7.24 3.20 -8.64
N GLU A 130 -6.78 2.31 -9.52
CA GLU A 130 -7.15 0.88 -9.50
C GLU A 130 -6.09 0.00 -8.80
N TRP A 131 -5.16 0.58 -8.01
CA TRP A 131 -4.09 -0.18 -7.34
C TRP A 131 -4.53 -0.74 -5.97
N PRO A 132 -4.69 -2.06 -5.82
CA PRO A 132 -5.23 -2.63 -4.57
C PRO A 132 -4.37 -2.34 -3.34
N THR A 133 -3.05 -2.27 -3.50
CA THR A 133 -2.11 -2.02 -2.40
C THR A 133 -2.36 -0.69 -1.70
N ALA A 134 -2.77 0.35 -2.44
CA ALA A 134 -3.09 1.65 -1.85
C ALA A 134 -4.27 1.52 -0.86
N PHE A 135 -5.34 0.82 -1.26
CA PHE A 135 -6.52 0.58 -0.41
C PHE A 135 -6.19 -0.31 0.79
N TYR A 136 -5.36 -1.34 0.60
CA TYR A 136 -4.88 -2.16 1.70
C TYR A 136 -4.12 -1.35 2.76
N LEU A 137 -3.25 -0.42 2.35
CA LEU A 137 -2.52 0.44 3.28
C LEU A 137 -3.43 1.45 3.99
N GLN A 138 -4.46 1.97 3.30
CA GLN A 138 -5.49 2.79 3.95
C GLN A 138 -6.23 2.00 5.03
N ALA A 139 -6.63 0.74 4.74
CA ALA A 139 -7.28 -0.12 5.72
C ALA A 139 -6.42 -0.29 6.97
N VAL A 140 -5.13 -0.58 6.81
CA VAL A 140 -4.20 -0.77 7.93
C VAL A 140 -4.04 0.51 8.76
N ALA A 141 -3.91 1.67 8.11
CA ALA A 141 -3.82 2.95 8.79
C ALA A 141 -5.11 3.29 9.55
N LEU A 142 -6.28 3.04 8.95
CA LEU A 142 -7.59 3.24 9.58
C LEU A 142 -7.79 2.32 10.79
N VAL A 143 -7.33 1.07 10.76
CA VAL A 143 -7.34 0.20 11.96
C VAL A 143 -6.51 0.82 13.09
N LYS A 144 -5.31 1.33 12.78
CA LYS A 144 -4.45 1.99 13.78
C LYS A 144 -5.05 3.29 14.33
N LEU A 145 -5.93 3.95 13.58
CA LEU A 145 -6.71 5.11 14.02
C LEU A 145 -8.02 4.75 14.77
N GLY A 146 -8.35 3.45 14.90
CA GLY A 146 -9.61 3.00 15.52
C GLY A 146 -10.84 3.13 14.62
N MET A 147 -10.65 3.46 13.35
CA MET A 147 -11.73 3.64 12.35
C MET A 147 -12.07 2.29 11.69
N HIS A 148 -12.53 1.33 12.50
CA HIS A 148 -12.68 -0.08 12.07
C HIS A 148 -13.66 -0.30 10.91
N LYS A 149 -14.73 0.49 10.84
CA LYS A 149 -15.71 0.38 9.76
C LYS A 149 -15.09 0.78 8.42
N ASP A 150 -14.48 1.96 8.38
CA ASP A 150 -13.83 2.47 7.17
C ASP A 150 -12.67 1.56 6.75
N ALA A 151 -11.94 0.98 7.72
CA ALA A 151 -10.90 0.00 7.45
C ALA A 151 -11.44 -1.26 6.75
N ALA A 152 -12.59 -1.79 7.22
CA ALA A 152 -13.22 -2.96 6.61
C ALA A 152 -13.69 -2.66 5.18
N ASP A 153 -14.24 -1.45 4.94
CA ASP A 153 -14.64 -1.01 3.60
C ASP A 153 -13.44 -0.94 2.65
N MET A 154 -12.31 -0.38 3.10
CA MET A 154 -11.07 -0.34 2.30
C MET A 154 -10.48 -1.72 2.03
N LEU A 155 -10.53 -2.64 3.00
CA LEU A 155 -10.08 -4.02 2.82
C LEU A 155 -10.91 -4.77 1.77
N ASN A 156 -12.23 -4.56 1.79
CA ASN A 156 -13.16 -5.15 0.83
C ASN A 156 -12.96 -4.58 -0.59
N GLU A 157 -12.74 -3.26 -0.71
CA GLU A 157 -12.47 -2.63 -2.00
C GLU A 157 -11.14 -3.14 -2.59
N ALA A 158 -10.08 -3.23 -1.77
CA ALA A 158 -8.79 -3.77 -2.19
C ALA A 158 -8.92 -5.20 -2.74
N SER A 159 -9.61 -6.09 -2.02
CA SER A 159 -9.87 -7.47 -2.48
C SER A 159 -10.67 -7.51 -3.78
N THR A 160 -11.61 -6.59 -3.95
CA THR A 160 -12.42 -6.48 -5.18
C THR A 160 -11.56 -6.04 -6.38
N LEU A 161 -10.66 -5.08 -6.18
CA LEU A 161 -9.74 -4.61 -7.21
C LEU A 161 -8.73 -5.70 -7.63
N GLU A 162 -8.19 -6.49 -6.69
CA GLU A 162 -7.31 -7.63 -7.02
C GLU A 162 -8.02 -8.65 -7.93
N LYS A 163 -9.28 -9.00 -7.59
CA LYS A 163 -10.09 -9.93 -8.40
C LYS A 163 -10.33 -9.39 -9.80
N LYS A 164 -10.67 -8.10 -9.93
CA LYS A 164 -10.84 -7.44 -11.23
C LYS A 164 -9.54 -7.49 -12.04
N ARG A 165 -8.39 -7.23 -11.41
CA ARG A 165 -7.06 -7.28 -12.06
C ARG A 165 -6.73 -8.68 -12.57
N HIS A 166 -6.98 -9.71 -11.76
CA HIS A 166 -6.76 -11.11 -12.16
C HIS A 166 -7.65 -11.51 -13.35
N ASN A 167 -8.92 -11.14 -13.33
CA ASN A 167 -9.87 -11.46 -14.39
C ASN A 167 -9.57 -10.75 -15.73
N ARG A 168 -8.96 -9.56 -15.70
CA ARG A 168 -8.49 -8.87 -16.93
C ARG A 168 -7.30 -9.60 -17.57
N GLY A 169 -6.38 -10.14 -16.76
CA GLY A 169 -5.24 -10.94 -17.24
C GLY A 169 -5.64 -12.28 -17.87
N SER A 170 -6.72 -12.91 -17.39
CA SER A 170 -7.19 -14.21 -17.91
C SER A 170 -7.99 -14.14 -19.22
N ARG A 171 -8.37 -12.94 -19.69
CA ARG A 171 -9.16 -12.73 -20.92
C ARG A 171 -8.31 -12.38 -22.15
N GLY A 172 -6.98 -12.44 -22.03
CA GLY A 172 -6.02 -12.06 -23.07
C GLY A 172 -5.35 -13.20 -23.83
N TYR A 173 -6.00 -14.36 -23.98
CA TYR A 173 -5.52 -15.50 -24.77
C TYR A 173 -6.56 -15.98 -25.78
#